data_AF-A0A7V2EEI0-F1
#
_entry.id   AF-A0A7V2EEI0-F1
#
_cell.length_a   1.000
_cell.length_b   1.000
_cell.length_c   1.000
_cell.angle_alpha   90.00
_cell.angle_beta   90.00
_cell.angle_gamma   90.00
#
_symmetry.space_group_name_H-M   'P 1'
#
loop_
_entity.id
_entity.type
_entity.pdbx_description
1 polymer ?
#
loop_
_entity_poly.entity_id
_entity_poly.type
_entity_poly.pdbx_seq_one_letter_code
_entity_poly.pdbx_strand_id
1 'polypeptide(L)'
;MKRALAIAFLIATVAVANAALPVAGRSGAVFEIQAGPQLLVQFSHAEQALELLAERGWNVRDLRVRLAQDPYDATLAPVDVLLPSSLPLEDQFFLLVQGVVRKNLGESQLAGELSDLVAAHMAPPSSRLRQRWEAGFQAALWAGEIERTALLELLWRNFKEDGVRAAKSLNDVWRMVESRSNTEGVASALWDVALAALLAPQKLGWGVGPWAGASAPALAGDAAFRFVVPQVKFVALQPEGDGVAVLPGRLTRSAARLVLFYEDGRFDTLQLEPGQEGKASFWGVKAVLLGVLSLPGEAQASFAVRELRDYPVRLGAVDLVAEGDSWQLSWEVESQEEVDAYVVEVWAVAEDGGKIVDRQLIPTA
;
A
#
# COMPACT_ATOMS: atom_id res chain seq x y z
N MET A 1 -27.32 -41.76 -17.11
CA MET A 1 -27.42 -40.76 -16.02
C MET A 1 -27.37 -41.47 -14.68
N LYS A 2 -26.23 -41.46 -13.99
CA LYS A 2 -26.05 -41.95 -12.61
C LYS A 2 -25.05 -41.01 -11.90
N ARG A 3 -25.56 -39.92 -11.33
CA ARG A 3 -24.83 -39.01 -10.44
C ARG A 3 -25.75 -38.68 -9.27
N ALA A 4 -25.92 -39.65 -8.37
CA ALA A 4 -26.68 -39.46 -7.13
C ALA A 4 -26.15 -40.30 -5.95
N LEU A 5 -24.99 -40.97 -6.11
CA LEU A 5 -24.49 -41.92 -5.11
C LEU A 5 -23.37 -41.38 -4.21
N ALA A 6 -22.87 -40.17 -4.44
CA ALA A 6 -21.78 -39.60 -3.63
C ALA A 6 -22.26 -38.73 -2.45
N ILE A 7 -23.52 -38.30 -2.43
CA ILE A 7 -24.06 -37.42 -1.38
C ILE A 7 -24.67 -38.24 -0.22
N ALA A 8 -25.06 -39.49 -0.47
CA ALA A 8 -25.74 -40.32 0.51
C ALA A 8 -24.83 -40.99 1.55
N PHE A 9 -23.50 -41.01 1.35
CA PHE A 9 -22.58 -41.65 2.30
C PHE A 9 -22.11 -40.75 3.44
N LEU A 10 -22.51 -39.47 3.45
CA LEU A 10 -22.07 -38.50 4.47
C LEU A 10 -23.07 -38.32 5.65
N ILE A 11 -24.23 -38.99 5.64
CA ILE A 11 -25.32 -38.74 6.61
C ILE A 11 -25.43 -39.82 7.70
N ALA A 12 -24.66 -40.91 7.64
CA ALA A 12 -24.78 -42.02 8.59
C ALA A 12 -23.56 -42.18 9.52
N THR A 13 -23.27 -41.17 10.34
CA THR A 13 -22.53 -41.32 11.62
C THR A 13 -22.75 -40.09 12.51
N VAL A 14 -24.00 -39.90 12.93
CA VAL A 14 -24.30 -39.10 14.14
C VAL A 14 -24.08 -40.01 15.34
N ALA A 15 -22.83 -40.12 15.78
CA ALA A 15 -22.46 -40.75 17.05
C ALA A 15 -21.21 -40.06 17.60
N VAL A 16 -21.46 -39.14 18.53
CA VAL A 16 -20.55 -38.45 19.47
C VAL A 16 -19.10 -38.94 19.45
N ALA A 17 -18.23 -38.16 18.81
CA ALA A 17 -16.83 -38.03 19.19
C ALA A 17 -16.35 -36.63 18.78
N ASN A 18 -15.74 -35.89 19.71
CA ASN A 18 -14.99 -34.64 19.44
C ASN A 18 -13.76 -34.85 18.54
N ALA A 19 -13.68 -35.99 17.82
CA ALA A 19 -12.60 -36.35 16.93
C ALA A 19 -12.86 -35.75 15.54
N ALA A 20 -12.00 -34.86 15.10
CA ALA A 20 -11.98 -34.41 13.71
C ALA A 20 -11.56 -35.60 12.83
N LEU A 21 -12.30 -35.86 11.75
CA LEU A 21 -11.96 -36.92 10.79
C LEU A 21 -11.07 -36.35 9.68
N PRO A 22 -9.95 -37.01 9.31
CA PRO A 22 -9.17 -36.61 8.15
C PRO A 22 -9.95 -36.93 6.87
N VAL A 23 -10.19 -35.92 6.05
CA VAL A 23 -10.83 -35.98 4.73
C VAL A 23 -9.81 -35.59 3.69
N ALA A 24 -9.55 -36.48 2.73
CA ALA A 24 -8.72 -36.14 1.58
C ALA A 24 -9.49 -35.19 0.66
N GLY A 25 -9.00 -33.96 0.49
CA GLY A 25 -9.53 -33.01 -0.48
C GLY A 25 -9.09 -33.35 -1.90
N ARG A 26 -9.82 -32.84 -2.89
CA ARG A 26 -9.50 -33.01 -4.32
C ARG A 26 -8.16 -32.40 -4.71
N SER A 27 -7.76 -31.34 -4.00
CA SER A 27 -6.47 -30.65 -4.14
C SER A 27 -5.27 -31.49 -3.66
N GLY A 28 -5.50 -32.61 -2.96
CA GLY A 28 -4.46 -33.41 -2.32
C GLY A 28 -4.05 -32.92 -0.93
N ALA A 29 -4.75 -31.92 -0.37
CA ALA A 29 -4.65 -31.54 1.03
C ALA A 29 -5.47 -32.48 1.92
N VAL A 30 -5.06 -32.63 3.18
CA VAL A 30 -5.77 -33.38 4.22
C VAL A 30 -6.51 -32.39 5.10
N PHE A 31 -7.83 -32.52 5.16
CA PHE A 31 -8.69 -31.69 5.99
C PHE A 31 -9.07 -32.41 7.27
N GLU A 32 -8.84 -31.81 8.44
CA GLU A 32 -9.37 -32.30 9.71
C GLU A 32 -10.65 -31.54 10.03
N ILE A 33 -11.80 -32.22 9.91
CA ILE A 33 -13.13 -31.59 10.01
C ILE A 33 -13.85 -32.16 11.22
N GLN A 34 -14.30 -31.29 12.13
CA GLN A 34 -15.27 -31.65 13.17
C GLN A 34 -16.70 -31.67 12.60
N ALA A 35 -17.60 -32.49 13.13
CA ALA A 35 -18.96 -32.56 12.61
C ALA A 35 -19.73 -31.25 12.84
N GLY A 36 -20.22 -30.62 11.76
CA GLY A 36 -21.10 -29.45 11.84
C GLY A 36 -21.51 -28.90 10.46
N PRO A 37 -22.75 -28.40 10.29
CA PRO A 37 -23.25 -27.96 8.98
C PRO A 37 -22.51 -26.72 8.42
N GLN A 38 -22.06 -25.81 9.29
CA GLN A 38 -21.25 -24.65 8.88
C GLN A 38 -19.86 -25.06 8.35
N LEU A 39 -19.33 -26.20 8.82
CA LEU A 39 -17.99 -26.69 8.45
C LEU A 39 -17.96 -27.32 7.05
N LEU A 40 -19.11 -27.77 6.51
CA LEU A 40 -19.20 -28.24 5.12
C LEU A 40 -19.06 -27.09 4.11
N VAL A 41 -19.66 -25.92 4.41
CA VAL A 41 -19.53 -24.73 3.57
C VAL A 41 -18.09 -24.21 3.63
N GLN A 42 -17.51 -24.14 4.84
CA GLN A 42 -16.12 -23.74 5.03
C GLN A 42 -15.14 -24.70 4.33
N PHE A 43 -15.39 -26.01 4.39
CA PHE A 43 -14.62 -27.02 3.66
C PHE A 43 -14.68 -26.77 2.15
N SER A 44 -15.88 -26.60 1.58
CA SER A 44 -16.02 -26.33 0.14
C SER A 44 -15.31 -25.05 -0.28
N HIS A 45 -15.38 -24.00 0.55
CA HIS A 45 -14.70 -22.73 0.28
C HIS A 45 -13.17 -22.87 0.35
N ALA A 46 -12.68 -23.59 1.37
CA ALA A 46 -11.25 -23.87 1.52
C ALA A 46 -10.72 -24.77 0.40
N GLU A 47 -11.49 -25.77 -0.05
CA GLU A 47 -11.12 -26.62 -1.18
C GLU A 47 -10.98 -25.81 -2.48
N GLN A 48 -11.96 -24.95 -2.80
CA GLN A 48 -11.90 -24.05 -3.95
C GLN A 48 -10.71 -23.08 -3.88
N ALA A 49 -10.43 -22.54 -2.70
CA ALA A 49 -9.28 -21.68 -2.47
C ALA A 49 -7.94 -22.41 -2.71
N LEU A 50 -7.83 -23.68 -2.27
CA LEU A 50 -6.65 -24.50 -2.54
C LEU A 50 -6.50 -24.85 -4.02
N GLU A 51 -7.61 -25.10 -4.74
CA GLU A 51 -7.59 -25.30 -6.19
C GLU A 51 -7.06 -24.04 -6.91
N LEU A 52 -7.58 -22.85 -6.56
CA LEU A 52 -7.08 -21.58 -7.08
C LEU A 52 -5.59 -21.37 -6.77
N LEU A 53 -5.14 -21.69 -5.56
CA LEU A 53 -3.73 -21.57 -5.18
C LEU A 53 -2.84 -22.53 -5.99
N ALA A 54 -3.31 -23.76 -6.23
CA ALA A 54 -2.61 -24.72 -7.08
C ALA A 54 -2.51 -24.23 -8.53
N GLU A 55 -3.58 -23.65 -9.08
CA GLU A 55 -3.57 -23.03 -10.41
C GLU A 55 -2.58 -21.86 -10.51
N ARG A 56 -2.36 -21.12 -9.41
CA ARG A 56 -1.35 -20.06 -9.30
C ARG A 56 0.06 -20.57 -8.96
N GLY A 57 0.26 -21.89 -9.00
CA GLY A 57 1.57 -22.53 -8.86
C GLY A 57 2.04 -22.70 -7.41
N TRP A 58 1.15 -22.60 -6.42
CA TRP A 58 1.47 -22.92 -5.03
C TRP A 58 1.30 -24.41 -4.77
N ASN A 59 2.27 -25.03 -4.09
CA ASN A 59 2.14 -26.43 -3.71
C ASN A 59 1.18 -26.55 -2.52
N VAL A 60 0.03 -27.17 -2.77
CA VAL A 60 -1.02 -27.45 -1.77
C VAL A 60 -1.05 -28.92 -1.33
N ARG A 61 -0.20 -29.78 -1.92
CA ARG A 61 -0.14 -31.19 -1.57
C ARG A 61 0.43 -31.37 -0.17
N ASP A 62 -0.03 -32.42 0.52
CA ASP A 62 0.39 -32.77 1.88
C ASP A 62 0.15 -31.63 2.89
N LEU A 63 -0.69 -30.64 2.54
CA LEU A 63 -1.13 -29.59 3.43
C LEU A 63 -2.17 -30.14 4.40
N ARG A 64 -1.94 -29.95 5.70
CA ARG A 64 -2.89 -30.32 6.74
C ARG A 64 -3.68 -29.09 7.19
N VAL A 65 -4.93 -28.99 6.72
CA VAL A 65 -5.84 -27.90 7.06
C VAL A 65 -6.83 -28.38 8.11
N ARG A 66 -7.03 -27.62 9.17
CA ARG A 66 -8.01 -27.95 10.18
C ARG A 66 -9.11 -26.93 10.26
N LEU A 67 -10.35 -27.40 10.12
CA LEU A 67 -11.55 -26.62 10.37
C LEU A 67 -12.03 -26.93 11.78
N ALA A 68 -11.92 -25.95 12.68
CA ALA A 68 -12.14 -26.14 14.11
C ALA A 68 -13.32 -25.34 14.64
N GLN A 69 -14.14 -25.95 15.50
CA GLN A 69 -15.06 -25.20 16.34
C GLN A 69 -14.32 -24.51 17.48
N ASP A 70 -14.75 -23.30 17.85
CA ASP A 70 -14.19 -22.57 18.98
C ASP A 70 -14.82 -23.05 20.30
N PRO A 71 -14.04 -23.21 21.39
CA PRO A 71 -12.59 -23.07 21.48
C PRO A 71 -11.82 -24.28 20.93
N TYR A 72 -10.66 -24.03 20.33
CA TYR A 72 -9.79 -25.06 19.73
C TYR A 72 -8.90 -25.78 20.75
N ASP A 73 -8.77 -27.10 20.61
CA ASP A 73 -7.80 -27.92 21.36
C ASP A 73 -6.43 -27.97 20.65
N ALA A 74 -5.47 -27.24 21.23
CA ALA A 74 -4.09 -27.13 20.73
C ALA A 74 -3.22 -28.37 20.99
N THR A 75 -3.71 -29.39 21.70
CA THR A 75 -2.95 -30.62 22.00
C THR A 75 -2.99 -31.65 20.86
N LEU A 76 -3.83 -31.41 19.86
CA LEU A 76 -3.96 -32.25 18.68
C LEU A 76 -2.80 -31.98 17.69
N ALA A 77 -2.51 -32.97 16.84
CA ALA A 77 -1.34 -33.05 15.95
C ALA A 77 -0.97 -31.74 15.21
N PRO A 78 0.31 -31.57 14.78
CA PRO A 78 0.72 -30.37 14.05
C PRO A 78 -0.11 -30.19 12.78
N VAL A 79 -0.84 -29.08 12.72
CA VAL A 79 -1.63 -28.61 11.57
C VAL A 79 -0.88 -27.47 10.90
N ASP A 80 -0.87 -27.47 9.57
CA ASP A 80 -0.21 -26.42 8.80
C ASP A 80 -1.05 -25.14 8.81
N VAL A 81 -2.39 -25.28 8.74
CA VAL A 81 -3.34 -24.17 8.73
C VAL A 81 -4.51 -24.48 9.64
N LEU A 82 -4.81 -23.56 10.56
CA LEU A 82 -6.01 -23.59 11.40
C LEU A 82 -7.01 -22.57 10.86
N LEU A 83 -8.23 -23.03 10.57
CA LEU A 83 -9.37 -22.22 10.16
C LEU A 83 -10.45 -22.29 11.26
N PRO A 84 -10.53 -21.29 12.15
CA PRO A 84 -11.56 -21.21 13.17
C PRO A 84 -12.94 -20.97 12.55
N SER A 85 -13.92 -21.73 13.02
CA SER A 85 -15.30 -21.65 12.52
C SER A 85 -15.98 -20.31 12.79
N SER A 86 -15.53 -19.56 13.82
CA SER A 86 -16.04 -18.23 14.15
C SER A 86 -15.61 -17.14 13.18
N LEU A 87 -14.58 -17.36 12.36
CA LEU A 87 -14.12 -16.35 11.40
C LEU A 87 -14.99 -16.32 10.15
N PRO A 88 -15.25 -15.14 9.57
CA PRO A 88 -15.85 -15.02 8.23
C PRO A 88 -15.04 -15.77 7.18
N LEU A 89 -15.69 -16.21 6.09
CA LEU A 89 -15.05 -16.98 5.02
C LEU A 89 -13.90 -16.22 4.36
N GLU A 90 -14.03 -14.90 4.26
CA GLU A 90 -13.03 -14.01 3.68
C GLU A 90 -11.75 -13.95 4.52
N ASP A 91 -11.88 -13.97 5.86
CA ASP A 91 -10.75 -14.02 6.77
C ASP A 91 -10.14 -15.43 6.83
N GLN A 92 -10.97 -16.48 6.73
CA GLN A 92 -10.46 -17.85 6.58
C GLN A 92 -9.66 -18.01 5.28
N PHE A 93 -10.10 -17.40 4.19
CA PHE A 93 -9.37 -17.38 2.93
C PHE A 93 -8.01 -16.71 3.08
N PHE A 94 -7.95 -15.54 3.73
CA PHE A 94 -6.69 -14.86 4.04
C PHE A 94 -5.72 -15.79 4.80
N LEU A 95 -6.18 -16.42 5.89
CA LEU A 95 -5.36 -17.33 6.70
C LEU A 95 -4.90 -18.56 5.93
N LEU A 96 -5.76 -19.10 5.05
CA LEU A 96 -5.42 -20.23 4.20
C LEU A 96 -4.32 -19.89 3.20
N VAL A 97 -4.45 -18.76 2.50
CA VAL A 97 -3.41 -18.27 1.57
C VAL A 97 -2.11 -18.04 2.32
N GLN A 98 -2.16 -17.34 3.46
CA GLN A 98 -1.00 -17.06 4.30
C GLN A 98 -0.29 -18.36 4.70
N GLY A 99 -1.01 -19.34 5.23
CA GLY A 99 -0.44 -20.62 5.66
C GLY A 99 0.16 -21.44 4.51
N VAL A 100 -0.51 -21.51 3.36
CA VAL A 100 -0.01 -22.19 2.15
C VAL A 100 1.27 -21.55 1.66
N VAL A 101 1.27 -20.23 1.49
CA VAL A 101 2.45 -19.49 0.99
C VAL A 101 3.60 -19.64 1.97
N ARG A 102 3.35 -19.48 3.28
CA ARG A 102 4.38 -19.63 4.31
C ARG A 102 5.03 -21.03 4.29
N LYS A 103 4.23 -22.09 4.15
CA LYS A 103 4.76 -23.47 4.00
C LYS A 103 5.65 -23.61 2.75
N ASN A 104 5.23 -23.01 1.63
CA ASN A 104 5.99 -23.03 0.37
C ASN A 104 7.30 -22.23 0.44
N LEU A 105 7.33 -21.14 1.23
CA LEU A 105 8.51 -20.31 1.39
C LEU A 105 9.57 -20.95 2.32
N GLY A 106 9.16 -21.89 3.17
CA GLY A 106 10.06 -22.68 4.01
C GLY A 106 10.88 -21.81 4.96
N GLU A 107 12.21 -21.98 4.97
CA GLU A 107 13.14 -21.25 5.84
C GLU A 107 13.48 -19.83 5.35
N SER A 108 12.70 -19.24 4.45
CA SER A 108 12.91 -17.85 4.05
C SER A 108 12.80 -16.90 5.24
N GLN A 109 13.73 -15.95 5.33
CA GLN A 109 13.72 -14.89 6.36
C GLN A 109 12.52 -13.94 6.21
N LEU A 110 11.87 -13.95 5.04
CA LEU A 110 10.72 -13.11 4.71
C LEU A 110 9.41 -13.90 4.64
N ALA A 111 9.40 -15.14 5.12
CA ALA A 111 8.25 -16.02 4.95
C ALA A 111 6.96 -15.43 5.55
N GLY A 112 7.05 -14.69 6.65
CA GLY A 112 5.92 -14.00 7.27
C GLY A 112 5.39 -12.88 6.37
N GLU A 113 6.23 -11.91 6.07
CA GLU A 113 5.89 -10.68 5.33
C GLU A 113 5.41 -10.99 3.92
N LEU A 114 6.06 -11.93 3.23
CA LEU A 114 5.66 -12.35 1.88
C LEU A 114 4.35 -13.15 1.90
N SER A 115 4.11 -13.96 2.93
CA SER A 115 2.83 -14.67 3.06
C SER A 115 1.67 -13.71 3.34
N ASP A 116 1.90 -12.70 4.18
CA ASP A 116 0.92 -11.64 4.46
C ASP A 116 0.61 -10.81 3.22
N LEU A 117 1.64 -10.45 2.46
CA LEU A 117 1.49 -9.72 1.19
C LEU A 117 0.62 -10.50 0.20
N VAL A 118 0.93 -11.77 -0.05
CA VAL A 118 0.14 -12.58 -1.00
C VAL A 118 -1.29 -12.76 -0.48
N ALA A 119 -1.47 -13.04 0.80
CA ALA A 119 -2.79 -13.17 1.41
C ALA A 119 -3.63 -11.89 1.27
N ALA A 120 -3.03 -10.71 1.51
CA ALA A 120 -3.71 -9.42 1.37
C ALA A 120 -4.13 -9.13 -0.07
N HIS A 121 -3.28 -9.45 -1.05
CA HIS A 121 -3.60 -9.23 -2.47
C HIS A 121 -4.62 -10.21 -3.03
N MET A 122 -4.72 -11.41 -2.46
CA MET A 122 -5.70 -12.41 -2.89
C MET A 122 -7.05 -12.28 -2.17
N ALA A 123 -7.04 -11.85 -0.90
CA ALA A 123 -8.26 -11.74 -0.10
C ALA A 123 -9.18 -10.62 -0.63
N PRO A 124 -10.51 -10.79 -0.53
CA PRO A 124 -11.44 -9.75 -0.94
C PRO A 124 -11.36 -8.52 -0.01
N PRO A 125 -11.70 -7.31 -0.48
CA PRO A 125 -11.68 -6.08 0.34
C PRO A 125 -12.55 -6.13 1.61
N SER A 126 -13.54 -7.04 1.66
CA SER A 126 -14.38 -7.28 2.83
C SER A 126 -13.68 -8.05 3.96
N SER A 127 -12.51 -8.65 3.71
CA SER A 127 -11.71 -9.31 4.75
C SER A 127 -11.19 -8.29 5.76
N ARG A 128 -11.48 -8.53 7.04
CA ARG A 128 -10.96 -7.70 8.14
C ARG A 128 -9.47 -7.91 8.35
N LEU A 129 -8.95 -9.11 8.08
CA LEU A 129 -7.52 -9.38 8.14
C LEU A 129 -6.76 -8.61 7.06
N ARG A 130 -7.30 -8.56 5.84
CA ARG A 130 -6.77 -7.70 4.77
C ARG A 130 -6.78 -6.23 5.18
N GLN A 131 -7.91 -5.71 5.67
CA GLN A 131 -8.01 -4.31 6.10
C GLN A 131 -7.00 -3.97 7.22
N ARG A 132 -6.79 -4.90 8.17
CA ARG A 132 -5.76 -4.75 9.22
C ARG A 132 -4.36 -4.72 8.64
N TRP A 133 -4.07 -5.57 7.65
CA TRP A 133 -2.79 -5.55 6.95
C TRP A 133 -2.58 -4.22 6.21
N GLU A 134 -3.58 -3.72 5.48
CA GLU A 134 -3.51 -2.44 4.76
C GLU A 134 -3.24 -1.26 5.73
N ALA A 135 -3.96 -1.20 6.85
CA ALA A 135 -3.74 -0.18 7.88
C ALA A 135 -2.35 -0.31 8.55
N GLY A 136 -1.92 -1.55 8.82
CA GLY A 136 -0.60 -1.84 9.37
C GLY A 136 0.54 -1.44 8.42
N PHE A 137 0.35 -1.66 7.11
CA PHE A 137 1.28 -1.23 6.07
C PHE A 137 1.43 0.29 6.08
N GLN A 138 0.32 1.04 6.08
CA GLN A 138 0.36 2.51 6.13
C GLN A 138 1.11 3.01 7.36
N ALA A 139 0.81 2.43 8.53
CA ALA A 139 1.47 2.80 9.78
C ALA A 139 2.97 2.52 9.77
N ALA A 140 3.38 1.34 9.28
CA ALA A 140 4.80 0.96 9.17
C ALA A 140 5.54 1.85 8.16
N LEU A 141 4.92 2.16 7.02
CA LEU A 141 5.48 3.05 6.02
C LEU A 141 5.63 4.48 6.57
N TRP A 142 4.65 4.98 7.31
CA TRP A 142 4.73 6.28 7.99
C TRP A 142 5.83 6.31 9.06
N ALA A 143 6.04 5.19 9.77
CA ALA A 143 7.15 5.02 10.70
C ALA A 143 8.53 4.87 10.01
N GLY A 144 8.53 4.78 8.67
CA GLY A 144 9.71 4.80 7.82
C GLY A 144 10.15 3.44 7.30
N GLU A 145 9.42 2.36 7.55
CA GLU A 145 9.79 1.01 7.13
C GLU A 145 9.60 0.80 5.62
N ILE A 146 10.56 1.18 4.78
CA ILE A 146 10.41 1.08 3.32
C ILE A 146 10.58 -0.36 2.78
N GLU A 147 11.49 -1.14 3.38
CA GLU A 147 11.87 -2.47 2.85
C GLU A 147 10.78 -3.52 3.06
N ARG A 148 10.02 -3.43 4.16
CA ARG A 148 8.95 -4.36 4.52
C ARG A 148 7.57 -3.89 4.02
N THR A 149 7.52 -2.72 3.40
CA THR A 149 6.29 -2.14 2.84
C THR A 149 6.44 -1.93 1.34
N ALA A 150 6.82 -0.72 0.88
CA ALA A 150 6.83 -0.32 -0.51
C ALA A 150 7.72 -1.20 -1.39
N LEU A 151 8.86 -1.69 -0.87
CA LEU A 151 9.73 -2.59 -1.62
C LEU A 151 9.06 -3.95 -1.91
N LEU A 152 8.37 -4.53 -0.91
CA LEU A 152 7.65 -5.79 -1.10
C LEU A 152 6.42 -5.60 -2.00
N GLU A 153 5.71 -4.48 -1.86
CA GLU A 153 4.61 -4.13 -2.77
C GLU A 153 5.11 -3.94 -4.22
N LEU A 154 6.27 -3.32 -4.42
CA LEU A 154 6.92 -3.25 -5.73
C LEU A 154 7.27 -4.63 -6.27
N LEU A 155 7.83 -5.53 -5.45
CA LEU A 155 8.10 -6.91 -5.84
C LEU A 155 6.82 -7.58 -6.37
N TRP A 156 5.73 -7.48 -5.62
CA TRP A 156 4.45 -8.05 -6.02
C TRP A 156 3.91 -7.44 -7.32
N ARG A 157 3.93 -6.10 -7.45
CA ARG A 157 3.46 -5.43 -8.66
C ARG A 157 4.27 -5.80 -9.89
N ASN A 158 5.57 -6.00 -9.71
CA ASN A 158 6.49 -6.24 -10.80
C ASN A 158 6.58 -7.70 -11.24
N PHE A 159 6.49 -8.62 -10.29
CA PHE A 159 6.84 -10.03 -10.49
C PHE A 159 5.79 -11.01 -9.96
N LYS A 160 4.77 -10.54 -9.22
CA LYS A 160 3.68 -11.36 -8.68
C LYS A 160 4.21 -12.57 -7.90
N GLU A 161 3.57 -13.72 -8.01
CA GLU A 161 3.95 -14.94 -7.28
C GLU A 161 5.35 -15.44 -7.60
N ASP A 162 5.83 -15.25 -8.84
CA ASP A 162 7.19 -15.66 -9.23
C ASP A 162 8.25 -14.88 -8.46
N GLY A 163 8.02 -13.58 -8.27
CA GLY A 163 8.85 -12.73 -7.44
C GLY A 163 8.89 -13.19 -5.98
N VAL A 164 7.72 -13.49 -5.43
CA VAL A 164 7.58 -13.95 -4.03
C VAL A 164 8.30 -15.29 -3.81
N ARG A 165 8.18 -16.24 -4.74
CA ARG A 165 8.85 -17.55 -4.63
C ARG A 165 10.37 -17.42 -4.69
N ALA A 166 10.87 -16.52 -5.52
CA ALA A 166 12.30 -16.28 -5.72
C ALA A 166 12.95 -15.49 -4.58
N ALA A 167 12.21 -14.60 -3.91
CA ALA A 167 12.72 -13.77 -2.83
C ALA A 167 12.98 -14.59 -1.54
N LYS A 168 14.25 -14.79 -1.18
CA LYS A 168 14.63 -15.48 0.07
C LYS A 168 15.06 -14.50 1.17
N SER A 169 15.55 -13.33 0.79
CA SER A 169 16.02 -12.24 1.66
C SER A 169 15.71 -10.87 1.04
N LEU A 170 15.79 -9.78 1.84
CA LEU A 170 15.61 -8.41 1.34
C LEU A 170 16.63 -8.04 0.27
N ASN A 171 17.86 -8.56 0.38
CA ASN A 171 18.90 -8.34 -0.63
C ASN A 171 18.56 -8.99 -1.98
N ASP A 172 17.79 -10.08 -1.99
CA ASP A 172 17.27 -10.65 -3.24
C ASP A 172 16.20 -9.73 -3.83
N VAL A 173 15.28 -9.23 -2.99
CA VAL A 173 14.21 -8.33 -3.41
C VAL A 173 14.76 -7.05 -4.05
N TRP A 174 15.72 -6.40 -3.39
CA TRP A 174 16.38 -5.20 -3.94
C TRP A 174 16.99 -5.48 -5.32
N ARG A 175 17.76 -6.56 -5.47
CA ARG A 175 18.36 -6.94 -6.77
C ARG A 175 17.30 -7.18 -7.85
N MET A 176 16.19 -7.82 -7.50
CA MET A 176 15.09 -8.05 -8.43
C MET A 176 14.42 -6.74 -8.86
N VAL A 177 14.06 -5.88 -7.91
CA VAL A 177 13.43 -4.58 -8.20
C VAL A 177 14.35 -3.66 -8.99
N GLU A 178 15.65 -3.61 -8.63
CA GLU A 178 16.69 -2.88 -9.37
C GLU A 178 16.77 -3.33 -10.83
N SER A 179 16.75 -4.64 -11.09
CA SER A 179 16.89 -5.19 -12.45
C SER A 179 15.77 -4.78 -13.41
N ARG A 180 14.60 -4.41 -12.89
CA ARG A 180 13.43 -3.98 -13.68
C ARG A 180 13.30 -2.46 -13.79
N SER A 181 13.93 -1.70 -12.89
CA SER A 181 13.72 -0.25 -12.75
C SER A 181 14.60 0.58 -13.71
N ASN A 182 15.00 0.02 -14.85
CA ASN A 182 16.03 0.57 -15.74
C ASN A 182 15.66 1.90 -16.43
N THR A 183 14.42 2.37 -16.34
CA THR A 183 13.93 3.60 -17.00
C THR A 183 13.77 4.81 -16.07
N GLU A 184 13.22 4.64 -14.87
CA GLU A 184 12.90 5.76 -13.95
C GLU A 184 13.66 5.68 -12.61
N GLY A 185 14.38 4.58 -12.38
CA GLY A 185 15.13 4.34 -11.15
C GLY A 185 14.26 3.85 -9.99
N VAL A 186 14.85 3.01 -9.13
CA VAL A 186 14.13 2.35 -8.02
C VAL A 186 13.53 3.35 -7.02
N ALA A 187 14.19 4.49 -6.80
CA ALA A 187 13.72 5.49 -5.85
C ALA A 187 12.38 6.12 -6.30
N SER A 188 12.18 6.36 -7.60
CA SER A 188 10.91 6.89 -8.11
C SER A 188 9.79 5.88 -7.91
N ALA A 189 10.03 4.62 -8.28
CA ALA A 189 9.05 3.53 -8.11
C ALA A 189 8.66 3.33 -6.63
N LEU A 190 9.63 3.42 -5.70
CA LEU A 190 9.35 3.34 -4.27
C LEU A 190 8.52 4.53 -3.78
N TRP A 191 8.80 5.74 -4.27
CA TRP A 191 8.01 6.92 -3.95
C TRP A 191 6.57 6.78 -4.44
N ASP A 192 6.36 6.28 -5.65
CA ASP A 192 5.02 6.14 -6.21
C ASP A 192 4.18 5.13 -5.41
N VAL A 193 4.79 4.02 -4.98
CA VAL A 193 4.11 3.08 -4.08
C VAL A 193 3.88 3.69 -2.70
N ALA A 194 4.88 4.39 -2.13
CA ALA A 194 4.75 4.97 -0.80
C ALA A 194 3.65 6.04 -0.74
N LEU A 195 3.63 6.93 -1.73
CA LEU A 195 2.63 8.00 -1.84
C LEU A 195 1.25 7.42 -2.18
N ALA A 196 1.16 6.42 -3.05
CA ALA A 196 -0.10 5.74 -3.28
C ALA A 196 -0.60 5.06 -2.00
N ALA A 197 0.23 4.32 -1.26
CA ALA A 197 -0.16 3.66 -0.03
C ALA A 197 -0.63 4.64 1.05
N LEU A 198 0.04 5.78 1.21
CA LEU A 198 -0.30 6.77 2.22
C LEU A 198 -1.44 7.68 1.80
N LEU A 199 -1.47 8.16 0.56
CA LEU A 199 -2.29 9.32 0.17
C LEU A 199 -3.41 8.97 -0.82
N ALA A 200 -3.22 7.91 -1.61
CA ALA A 200 -4.24 7.43 -2.54
C ALA A 200 -4.30 5.88 -2.57
N PRO A 201 -4.67 5.21 -1.46
CA PRO A 201 -4.59 3.75 -1.34
C PRO A 201 -5.46 3.02 -2.36
N GLN A 202 -6.51 3.67 -2.85
CA GLN A 202 -7.35 3.19 -3.93
C GLN A 202 -6.57 2.94 -5.23
N LYS A 203 -5.47 3.68 -5.50
CA LYS A 203 -4.57 3.40 -6.63
C LYS A 203 -3.85 2.06 -6.47
N LEU A 204 -3.75 1.56 -5.22
CA LEU A 204 -3.25 0.23 -4.93
C LEU A 204 -4.36 -0.84 -4.88
N GLY A 205 -5.62 -0.44 -5.01
CA GLY A 205 -6.79 -1.32 -4.90
C GLY A 205 -7.16 -1.64 -3.45
N TRP A 206 -6.74 -0.82 -2.50
CA TRP A 206 -6.96 -1.02 -1.05
C TRP A 206 -8.30 -0.43 -0.58
N GLY A 207 -8.83 -0.99 0.50
CA GLY A 207 -10.10 -0.55 1.11
C GLY A 207 -9.92 0.48 2.23
N VAL A 208 -8.69 0.73 2.68
CA VAL A 208 -8.37 1.80 3.65
C VAL A 208 -8.37 3.17 2.99
N GLY A 209 -8.75 4.19 3.76
CA GLY A 209 -8.65 5.59 3.33
C GLY A 209 -7.22 6.13 3.42
N PRO A 210 -6.98 7.37 2.94
CA PRO A 210 -5.71 8.06 3.11
C PRO A 210 -5.28 8.09 4.58
N TRP A 211 -3.97 8.00 4.81
CA TRP A 211 -3.38 8.00 6.13
C TRP A 211 -3.69 9.33 6.84
N ALA A 212 -4.45 9.23 7.93
CA ALA A 212 -4.77 10.35 8.82
C ALA A 212 -3.90 10.39 10.08
N GLY A 213 -2.85 9.56 10.15
CA GLY A 213 -2.03 9.42 11.35
C GLY A 213 -1.06 10.59 11.57
N ALA A 214 -0.42 10.56 12.74
CA ALA A 214 0.37 11.63 13.41
C ALA A 214 0.96 12.73 12.51
N SER A 215 0.91 13.97 13.00
CA SER A 215 1.64 15.10 12.40
C SER A 215 3.12 14.76 12.24
N ALA A 216 3.66 14.93 11.03
CA ALA A 216 5.09 14.82 10.80
C ALA A 216 5.84 15.82 11.70
N PRO A 217 7.03 15.46 12.22
CA PRO A 217 7.83 16.38 13.02
C PRO A 217 8.14 17.63 12.21
N ALA A 218 8.01 18.79 12.85
CA ALA A 218 8.33 20.07 12.23
C ALA A 218 9.84 20.17 11.98
N LEU A 219 10.20 20.69 10.81
CA LEU A 219 11.55 21.08 10.47
C LEU A 219 11.65 22.61 10.49
N ALA A 220 12.56 23.12 11.31
CA ALA A 220 12.90 24.54 11.36
C ALA A 220 14.26 24.75 10.68
N GLY A 221 14.25 25.37 9.49
CA GLY A 221 15.46 25.68 8.73
C GLY A 221 16.15 24.47 8.09
N ASP A 222 17.46 24.61 7.84
CA ASP A 222 18.27 23.62 7.13
C ASP A 222 18.27 22.24 7.80
N ALA A 223 18.28 21.19 6.98
CA ALA A 223 18.23 19.81 7.43
C ALA A 223 19.37 18.96 6.88
N ALA A 224 19.86 18.03 7.68
CA ALA A 224 20.73 16.95 7.23
C ALA A 224 20.23 15.62 7.80
N PHE A 225 20.12 14.63 6.91
CA PHE A 225 19.72 13.28 7.24
C PHE A 225 20.84 12.31 6.90
N ARG A 226 21.16 11.44 7.85
CA ARG A 226 22.03 10.28 7.63
C ARG A 226 21.23 9.02 7.90
N PHE A 227 21.31 8.09 6.96
CA PHE A 227 20.60 6.83 7.01
C PHE A 227 21.62 5.68 6.96
N VAL A 228 21.51 4.77 7.93
CA VAL A 228 22.32 3.54 8.00
C VAL A 228 21.55 2.32 7.45
N VAL A 229 20.24 2.47 7.26
CA VAL A 229 19.34 1.49 6.66
C VAL A 229 18.34 2.19 5.74
N PRO A 230 17.80 1.52 4.71
CA PRO A 230 16.75 2.07 3.85
C PRO A 230 15.51 2.42 4.68
N GLN A 231 15.00 3.63 4.50
CA GLN A 231 13.81 4.12 5.16
C GLN A 231 13.24 5.31 4.40
N VAL A 232 12.01 5.69 4.75
CA VAL A 232 11.42 6.97 4.36
C VAL A 232 11.21 7.83 5.61
N LYS A 233 11.45 9.13 5.50
CA LYS A 233 11.15 10.12 6.54
C LYS A 233 10.33 11.24 5.96
N PHE A 234 9.31 11.64 6.68
CA PHE A 234 8.53 12.84 6.40
C PHE A 234 8.79 13.86 7.50
N VAL A 235 9.04 15.10 7.11
CA VAL A 235 9.09 16.24 8.03
C VAL A 235 8.14 17.32 7.53
N ALA A 236 7.40 17.95 8.44
CA ALA A 236 6.54 19.07 8.11
C ALA A 236 7.40 20.32 7.97
N LEU A 237 7.24 21.04 6.87
CA LEU A 237 7.86 22.35 6.72
C LEU A 237 6.93 23.36 7.39
N GLN A 238 7.43 24.08 8.38
CA GLN A 238 6.70 25.14 9.10
C GLN A 238 7.36 26.51 8.92
N PRO A 239 7.22 27.17 7.78
CA PRO A 239 7.65 28.55 7.65
C PRO A 239 6.56 29.51 8.11
N GLU A 240 6.99 30.68 8.54
CA GLU A 240 6.14 31.76 9.03
C GLU A 240 5.64 32.69 7.89
N GLY A 241 6.02 32.41 6.64
CA GLY A 241 5.74 33.23 5.45
C GLY A 241 4.78 32.62 4.43
N ASP A 242 4.74 33.19 3.22
CA ASP A 242 3.80 32.83 2.14
C ASP A 242 4.13 31.49 1.44
N GLY A 243 5.36 30.99 1.62
CA GLY A 243 5.81 29.74 1.05
C GLY A 243 7.15 29.25 1.60
N VAL A 244 7.64 28.17 1.00
CA VAL A 244 8.95 27.57 1.30
C VAL A 244 9.73 27.33 0.02
N ALA A 245 11.03 27.58 0.11
CA ALA A 245 11.99 27.12 -0.87
C ALA A 245 12.92 26.09 -0.22
N VAL A 246 13.09 24.96 -0.91
CA VAL A 246 13.93 23.85 -0.48
C VAL A 246 14.96 23.57 -1.57
N LEU A 247 16.23 23.76 -1.24
CA LEU A 247 17.35 23.46 -2.12
C LEU A 247 18.09 22.23 -1.60
N PRO A 248 18.05 21.09 -2.31
CA PRO A 248 18.86 19.93 -1.96
C PRO A 248 20.33 20.23 -2.25
N GLY A 249 21.14 20.24 -1.19
CA GLY A 249 22.60 20.42 -1.32
C GLY A 249 23.30 19.12 -1.72
N ARG A 250 22.92 18.00 -1.11
CA ARG A 250 23.47 16.67 -1.39
C ARG A 250 22.39 15.62 -1.27
N LEU A 251 22.30 14.72 -2.25
CA LEU A 251 21.49 13.51 -2.21
C LEU A 251 22.36 12.31 -2.62
N THR A 252 22.95 11.63 -1.63
CA THR A 252 23.75 10.41 -1.84
C THR A 252 22.89 9.20 -1.53
N ARG A 253 22.66 8.33 -2.53
CA ARG A 253 21.78 7.15 -2.43
C ARG A 253 20.44 7.47 -1.74
N SER A 254 19.91 8.66 -2.02
CA SER A 254 18.68 9.18 -1.44
C SER A 254 17.89 9.89 -2.52
N ALA A 255 16.57 9.95 -2.36
CA ALA A 255 15.68 10.74 -3.20
C ALA A 255 14.74 11.54 -2.30
N ALA A 256 14.34 12.72 -2.76
CA ALA A 256 13.47 13.58 -1.98
C ALA A 256 12.31 14.10 -2.82
N ARG A 257 11.17 14.31 -2.18
CA ARG A 257 10.00 14.94 -2.78
C ARG A 257 9.40 15.94 -1.80
N LEU A 258 8.92 17.07 -2.30
CA LEU A 258 7.91 17.86 -1.59
C LEU A 258 6.55 17.26 -1.86
N VAL A 259 5.73 17.20 -0.83
CA VAL A 259 4.34 16.75 -0.90
C VAL A 259 3.47 17.88 -0.37
N LEU A 260 2.60 18.41 -1.21
CA LEU A 260 1.69 19.51 -0.89
C LEU A 260 0.32 18.91 -0.65
N PHE A 261 -0.30 19.21 0.48
CA PHE A 261 -1.65 18.78 0.85
C PHE A 261 -2.61 19.96 0.76
N TYR A 262 -3.70 19.79 0.04
CA TYR A 262 -4.74 20.81 -0.09
C TYR A 262 -5.86 20.57 0.94
N GLU A 263 -6.62 21.62 1.25
CA GLU A 263 -7.75 21.55 2.21
C GLU A 263 -8.85 20.58 1.78
N ASP A 264 -9.01 20.37 0.46
CA ASP A 264 -9.98 19.44 -0.13
C ASP A 264 -9.53 17.97 -0.11
N GLY A 265 -8.36 17.67 0.47
CA GLY A 265 -7.80 16.33 0.58
C GLY A 265 -6.98 15.87 -0.64
N ARG A 266 -6.85 16.69 -1.68
CA ARG A 266 -5.91 16.43 -2.77
C ARG A 266 -4.47 16.61 -2.34
N PHE A 267 -3.55 16.10 -3.14
CA PHE A 267 -2.13 16.31 -2.95
C PHE A 267 -1.40 16.40 -4.28
N ASP A 268 -0.32 17.18 -4.29
CA ASP A 268 0.66 17.25 -5.36
C ASP A 268 2.05 16.88 -4.85
N THR A 269 2.93 16.46 -5.76
CA THR A 269 4.31 16.14 -5.40
C THR A 269 5.31 16.74 -6.37
N LEU A 270 6.38 17.29 -5.82
CA LEU A 270 7.50 17.84 -6.59
C LEU A 270 8.76 17.03 -6.28
N GLN A 271 9.38 16.44 -7.29
CA GLN A 271 10.70 15.81 -7.15
C GLN A 271 11.76 16.87 -6.90
N LEU A 272 12.65 16.59 -5.95
CA LEU A 272 13.75 17.48 -5.59
C LEU A 272 15.08 16.90 -6.10
N GLU A 273 15.82 17.69 -6.87
CA GLU A 273 17.12 17.32 -7.41
C GLU A 273 18.24 18.26 -6.91
N PRO A 274 19.48 17.77 -6.76
CA PRO A 274 20.58 18.62 -6.34
C PRO A 274 20.81 19.78 -7.30
N GLY A 275 20.92 20.99 -6.74
CA GLY A 275 21.12 22.22 -7.52
C GLY A 275 19.84 22.82 -8.12
N GLN A 276 18.67 22.21 -7.92
CA GLN A 276 17.37 22.77 -8.28
C GLN A 276 16.59 23.14 -7.02
N GLU A 277 16.18 24.41 -6.92
CA GLU A 277 15.36 24.87 -5.80
C GLU A 277 13.89 24.51 -6.06
N GLY A 278 13.32 23.67 -5.21
CA GLY A 278 11.89 23.41 -5.20
C GLY A 278 11.16 24.46 -4.38
N LYS A 279 10.17 25.12 -4.95
CA LYS A 279 9.34 26.13 -4.29
C LYS A 279 7.92 25.60 -4.10
N ALA A 280 7.33 25.86 -2.94
CA ALA A 280 5.93 25.54 -2.65
C ALA A 280 5.27 26.71 -1.90
N SER A 281 4.06 27.09 -2.32
CA SER A 281 3.27 28.09 -1.62
C SER A 281 2.45 27.43 -0.51
N PHE A 282 2.17 28.18 0.56
CA PHE A 282 1.17 27.77 1.56
C PHE A 282 -0.24 28.24 1.22
N TRP A 283 -0.40 29.06 0.19
CA TRP A 283 -1.72 29.56 -0.19
C TRP A 283 -2.60 28.41 -0.72
N GLY A 284 -3.73 28.17 -0.05
CA GLY A 284 -4.63 27.05 -0.34
C GLY A 284 -4.08 25.66 0.04
N VAL A 285 -2.90 25.60 0.66
CA VAL A 285 -2.22 24.36 1.05
C VAL A 285 -2.31 24.19 2.56
N LYS A 286 -2.92 23.08 2.99
CA LYS A 286 -3.06 22.67 4.38
C LYS A 286 -1.73 22.30 5.04
N ALA A 287 -0.84 21.64 4.29
CA ALA A 287 0.47 21.23 4.78
C ALA A 287 1.45 21.00 3.64
N VAL A 288 2.73 21.30 3.88
CA VAL A 288 3.83 20.88 3.00
C VAL A 288 4.76 19.96 3.77
N LEU A 289 4.99 18.77 3.23
CA LEU A 289 5.94 17.81 3.78
C LEU A 289 7.16 17.68 2.87
N LEU A 290 8.34 17.64 3.48
CA LEU A 290 9.55 17.13 2.83
C LEU A 290 9.66 15.64 3.13
N GLY A 291 9.48 14.83 2.10
CA GLY A 291 9.75 13.39 2.11
C GLY A 291 11.18 13.11 1.67
N VAL A 292 11.90 12.31 2.45
CA VAL A 292 13.26 11.84 2.13
C VAL A 292 13.30 10.33 2.22
N LEU A 293 13.67 9.67 1.12
CA LEU A 293 13.80 8.23 1.00
C LEU A 293 15.28 7.88 0.84
N SER A 294 15.76 6.92 1.63
CA SER A 294 17.09 6.32 1.48
C SER A 294 17.03 4.98 0.78
N LEU A 295 18.02 4.75 -0.09
CA LEU A 295 18.31 3.46 -0.71
C LEU A 295 19.35 2.69 0.14
N PRO A 296 19.62 1.40 -0.16
CA PRO A 296 20.65 0.62 0.55
C PRO A 296 22.00 1.33 0.64
N GLY A 297 22.81 1.00 1.65
CA GLY A 297 24.13 1.61 1.90
C GLY A 297 24.08 2.92 2.70
N GLU A 298 25.24 3.56 2.86
CA GLU A 298 25.32 4.84 3.58
C GLU A 298 24.69 5.97 2.75
N ALA A 299 23.42 6.25 3.06
CA ALA A 299 22.63 7.28 2.40
C ALA A 299 22.64 8.59 3.20
N GLN A 300 22.76 9.70 2.48
CA GLN A 300 22.82 11.05 3.05
C GLN A 300 21.97 12.01 2.23
N ALA A 301 21.25 12.89 2.91
CA ALA A 301 20.51 13.96 2.30
C ALA A 301 20.74 15.26 3.08
N SER A 302 20.95 16.39 2.40
CA SER A 302 21.02 17.70 3.04
C SER A 302 20.24 18.73 2.25
N PHE A 303 19.57 19.63 2.95
CA PHE A 303 18.65 20.61 2.41
C PHE A 303 18.92 21.95 3.05
N ALA A 304 19.06 22.98 2.22
CA ALA A 304 18.87 24.35 2.66
C ALA A 304 17.37 24.67 2.56
N VAL A 305 16.78 25.16 3.65
CA VAL A 305 15.36 25.48 3.70
C VAL A 305 15.22 26.94 4.10
N ARG A 306 14.57 27.72 3.25
CA ARG A 306 14.30 29.12 3.50
C ARG A 306 12.83 29.44 3.34
N GLU A 307 12.37 30.35 4.17
CA GLU A 307 11.08 30.98 4.03
C GLU A 307 11.03 31.79 2.73
N LEU A 308 9.90 31.70 2.02
CA LEU A 308 9.56 32.63 0.95
C LEU A 308 8.61 33.66 1.55
N ARG A 309 9.14 34.86 1.80
CA ARG A 309 8.35 36.01 2.28
C ARG A 309 7.45 36.57 1.19
N ASP A 310 7.92 36.50 -0.05
CA ASP A 310 7.16 36.81 -1.25
C ASP A 310 7.23 35.56 -2.13
N TYR A 311 6.09 34.90 -2.35
CA TYR A 311 6.03 33.81 -3.33
C TYR A 311 6.11 34.40 -4.75
N PRO A 312 6.78 33.74 -5.72
CA PRO A 312 6.97 34.29 -7.07
C PRO A 312 5.67 34.65 -7.80
N VAL A 313 4.52 34.17 -7.31
CA VAL A 313 3.20 34.55 -7.77
C VAL A 313 2.33 34.76 -6.54
N ARG A 314 1.73 35.94 -6.41
CA ARG A 314 0.70 36.19 -5.41
C ARG A 314 -0.59 36.58 -6.12
N LEU A 315 -1.60 35.74 -5.92
CA LEU A 315 -2.95 36.03 -6.38
C LEU A 315 -3.69 36.79 -5.27
N GLY A 316 -4.39 37.85 -5.64
CA GLY A 316 -5.25 38.63 -4.75
C GLY A 316 -6.63 38.02 -4.67
N ALA A 317 -7.66 38.83 -4.95
CA ALA A 317 -9.02 38.32 -5.03
C ALA A 317 -9.15 37.26 -6.13
N VAL A 318 -9.71 36.10 -5.79
CA VAL A 318 -10.11 35.08 -6.75
C VAL A 318 -11.62 34.98 -6.72
N ASP A 319 -12.25 35.28 -7.85
CA ASP A 319 -13.68 35.24 -8.03
C ASP A 319 -14.05 34.16 -9.04
N LEU A 320 -15.00 33.32 -8.64
CA LEU A 320 -15.62 32.33 -9.51
C LEU A 320 -17.11 32.65 -9.59
N VAL A 321 -17.56 33.08 -10.77
CA VAL A 321 -18.94 33.50 -11.01
C VAL A 321 -19.59 32.55 -12.02
N ALA A 322 -20.77 32.06 -11.71
CA ALA A 322 -21.59 31.33 -12.68
C ALA A 322 -22.30 32.34 -13.61
N GLU A 323 -22.04 32.25 -14.91
CA GLU A 323 -22.72 33.03 -15.95
C GLU A 323 -23.47 32.08 -16.90
N GLY A 324 -24.78 31.92 -16.67
CA GLY A 324 -25.62 30.99 -17.43
C GLY A 324 -25.18 29.54 -17.24
N ASP A 325 -24.83 28.87 -18.35
CA ASP A 325 -24.31 27.50 -18.38
C ASP A 325 -22.77 27.45 -18.30
N SER A 326 -22.12 28.58 -18.02
CA SER A 326 -20.66 28.70 -17.93
C SER A 326 -20.19 29.20 -16.58
N TRP A 327 -18.92 28.92 -16.26
CA TRP A 327 -18.23 29.45 -15.10
C TRP A 327 -17.13 30.38 -15.57
N GLN A 328 -17.10 31.58 -15.00
CA GLN A 328 -16.02 32.54 -15.21
C GLN A 328 -15.15 32.57 -13.96
N LEU A 329 -13.89 32.17 -14.11
CA LEU A 329 -12.86 32.34 -13.11
C LEU A 329 -12.07 33.59 -13.45
N SER A 330 -11.96 34.51 -12.49
CA SER A 330 -11.08 35.66 -12.56
C SER A 330 -10.23 35.72 -11.29
N TRP A 331 -8.98 36.13 -11.43
CA TRP A 331 -8.13 36.40 -10.29
C TRP A 331 -7.37 37.70 -10.51
N GLU A 332 -7.08 38.37 -9.40
CA GLU A 332 -6.14 39.48 -9.36
C GLU A 332 -4.72 38.93 -9.21
N VAL A 333 -3.76 39.47 -9.96
CA VAL A 333 -2.34 39.20 -9.75
C VAL A 333 -1.77 40.38 -8.98
N GLU A 334 -1.50 40.19 -7.69
CA GLU A 334 -0.91 41.24 -6.85
C GLU A 334 0.60 41.39 -7.10
N SER A 335 1.28 40.29 -7.39
CA SER A 335 2.70 40.27 -7.78
C SER A 335 3.03 39.00 -8.56
N GLN A 336 3.86 39.11 -9.62
CA GLN A 336 4.45 37.94 -10.29
C GLN A 336 5.91 38.21 -10.68
N GLU A 337 6.79 37.21 -10.49
CA GLU A 337 8.11 37.11 -11.12
C GLU A 337 7.98 36.43 -12.52
N GLU A 338 9.09 36.10 -13.18
CA GLU A 338 9.12 35.45 -14.50
C GLU A 338 8.43 34.07 -14.49
N VAL A 339 7.10 34.08 -14.65
CA VAL A 339 6.26 32.91 -14.89
C VAL A 339 5.85 32.95 -16.35
N ASP A 340 5.87 31.82 -17.05
CA ASP A 340 5.52 31.73 -18.49
C ASP A 340 4.00 31.59 -18.73
N ALA A 341 3.31 30.92 -17.81
CA ALA A 341 1.87 30.68 -17.89
C ALA A 341 1.28 30.20 -16.54
N TYR A 342 0.00 30.45 -16.36
CA TYR A 342 -0.85 29.83 -15.35
C TYR A 342 -1.47 28.55 -15.92
N VAL A 343 -1.51 27.49 -15.11
CA VAL A 343 -2.31 26.30 -15.43
C VAL A 343 -3.57 26.36 -14.59
N VAL A 344 -4.73 26.43 -15.24
CA VAL A 344 -6.04 26.43 -14.61
C VAL A 344 -6.72 25.10 -14.89
N GLU A 345 -7.18 24.42 -13.84
CA GLU A 345 -7.83 23.12 -13.95
C GLU A 345 -9.22 23.18 -13.33
N VAL A 346 -10.21 22.71 -14.09
CA VAL A 346 -11.57 22.51 -13.60
C VAL A 346 -11.72 21.06 -13.21
N TRP A 347 -12.14 20.84 -11.97
CA TRP A 347 -12.31 19.52 -11.40
C TRP A 347 -13.80 19.23 -11.19
N ALA A 348 -14.28 18.12 -11.75
CA ALA A 348 -15.58 17.58 -11.35
C ALA A 348 -15.39 16.75 -10.08
N VAL A 349 -16.04 17.16 -8.99
CA VAL A 349 -16.04 16.40 -7.74
C VAL A 349 -16.81 15.10 -7.93
N ALA A 350 -16.15 13.97 -7.66
CA ALA A 350 -16.72 12.64 -7.68
C ALA A 350 -16.19 11.85 -6.47
N GLU A 351 -16.93 10.82 -6.04
CA GLU A 351 -16.60 9.99 -4.86
C GLU A 351 -15.22 9.29 -4.96
N ASP A 352 -14.64 9.21 -6.15
CA ASP A 352 -13.37 8.55 -6.46
C ASP A 352 -12.15 9.50 -6.54
N GLY A 353 -12.30 10.77 -6.13
CA GLY A 353 -11.16 11.69 -5.96
C GLY A 353 -11.05 12.82 -6.98
N GLY A 354 -12.16 13.13 -7.66
CA GLY A 354 -12.26 14.26 -8.58
C GLY A 354 -11.54 14.02 -9.91
N LYS A 355 -12.20 14.37 -11.02
CA LYS A 355 -11.61 14.27 -12.37
C LYS A 355 -11.39 15.65 -12.94
N ILE A 356 -10.21 15.90 -13.50
CA ILE A 356 -9.96 17.08 -14.33
C ILE A 356 -10.87 16.97 -15.56
N VAL A 357 -11.84 17.87 -15.66
CA VAL A 357 -12.77 17.96 -16.79
C VAL A 357 -12.34 19.00 -17.81
N ASP A 358 -11.55 19.98 -17.38
CA ASP A 358 -10.92 20.94 -18.26
C ASP A 358 -9.56 21.37 -17.69
N ARG A 359 -8.60 21.64 -18.58
CA ARG A 359 -7.28 22.18 -18.24
C ARG A 359 -6.91 23.20 -19.29
N GLN A 360 -6.66 24.42 -18.82
CA GLN A 360 -6.28 25.55 -19.66
C GLN A 360 -4.90 26.06 -19.24
N LEU A 361 -4.08 26.36 -20.24
CA LEU A 361 -2.81 27.05 -20.06
C LEU A 361 -3.03 28.52 -20.45
N ILE A 362 -2.80 29.43 -19.52
CA ILE A 362 -3.06 30.86 -19.66
C ILE A 362 -1.73 31.60 -19.59
N PRO A 363 -1.16 32.03 -20.74
CA PRO A 363 0.10 32.76 -20.77
C PRO A 363 0.05 34.05 -19.95
N THR A 364 1.17 34.43 -19.34
CA THR A 364 1.36 35.54 -18.38
C THR A 364 1.76 36.89 -19.01
N ALA A 365 1.56 37.03 -20.33
CA ALA A 365 2.05 38.09 -21.23
C ALA A 365 2.12 39.53 -20.68
#